data_AF-A0A524KSU6-F1
#
_entry.id   AF-A0A524KSU6-F1
#
_cell.length_a   1.000
_cell.length_b   1.000
_cell.length_c   1.000
_cell.angle_alpha   90.00
_cell.angle_beta   90.00
_cell.angle_gamma   90.00
#
_symmetry.space_group_name_H-M   'P 1'
#
loop_
_entity.id
_entity.type
_entity.pdbx_description
1 polymer ?
#
loop_
_entity_poly.entity_id
_entity_poly.type
_entity_poly.pdbx_seq_one_letter_code
_entity_poly.pdbx_strand_id
1 'polypeptide(L)'
;MCSIFLIVPLLFMGCSGDDGSTGAAGPPGTPGDNATATAKPETCAVCHPGGGDKHQEFYDTLYQGGVIKVTDLGVVYAAPDEYTTTFTMTKKDSAGGFSPINCESVTNLNAYIVSYTDNIFQMPDATIPPDGGADRLTLKPGPPSATNIADNTYTYRGSTTIVGNSTTGLCTITGTYTDNVADFTGTPGFLVVYGDDGLVAQLPPSRVRQVNYPYAGLLKLGTVDYVSAANVSGCEKCHTIPYLKHGNILGQVDNAATDLITCKACHLDNGDGGHFIWQMLVDDTPRAGDVWALAMASGDDPEDFMTPAEKTKYAYKTRLMNDVHMSHAMEFEYPQSMANCNTCHAGKLATKVLTDNNFTLETCKSCHPVTGSAQAEKPQPALDDIITHAWTNTTVCNTCHKVGGIGPEFKTIHTGYD
;
A
#
# COMPACT_ATOMS: atom_id res chain seq x y z
N MET A 1 -63.81 -24.25 42.89
CA MET A 1 -62.58 -24.79 42.26
C MET A 1 -62.68 -24.47 40.77
N CYS A 2 -62.34 -23.24 40.41
CA CYS A 2 -61.06 -22.82 39.80
C CYS A 2 -60.96 -23.12 38.31
N SER A 3 -61.16 -22.02 37.55
CA SER A 3 -60.65 -21.67 36.22
C SER A 3 -61.26 -22.34 34.98
N ILE A 4 -62.27 -21.64 34.46
CA ILE A 4 -62.81 -21.70 33.10
C ILE A 4 -61.92 -20.84 32.18
N PHE A 5 -61.51 -21.42 31.06
CA PHE A 5 -60.92 -20.73 29.90
C PHE A 5 -61.97 -19.79 29.28
N LEU A 6 -61.64 -18.49 29.18
CA LEU A 6 -62.45 -17.50 28.48
C LEU A 6 -61.65 -17.02 27.24
N ILE A 7 -62.06 -17.49 26.07
CA ILE A 7 -61.59 -16.99 24.77
C ILE A 7 -62.47 -15.79 24.42
N VAL A 8 -61.87 -14.59 24.36
CA VAL A 8 -62.49 -13.38 23.80
C VAL A 8 -61.89 -13.16 22.42
N PRO A 9 -62.70 -13.08 21.34
CA PRO A 9 -62.22 -12.57 20.06
C PRO A 9 -62.17 -11.05 20.14
N LEU A 10 -60.97 -10.47 20.20
CA LEU A 10 -60.79 -9.03 19.94
C LEU A 10 -61.00 -8.79 18.43
N LEU A 11 -62.13 -8.16 18.10
CA LEU A 11 -62.30 -7.40 16.87
C LEU A 11 -61.27 -6.25 16.87
N PHE A 12 -60.27 -6.32 15.98
CA PHE A 12 -59.55 -5.13 15.55
C PHE A 12 -60.33 -4.46 14.43
N MET A 13 -61.08 -3.44 14.83
CA MET A 13 -61.62 -2.40 13.95
C MET A 13 -60.44 -1.68 13.30
N GLY A 14 -60.46 -1.61 11.98
CA GLY A 14 -59.43 -0.94 11.18
C GLY A 14 -59.41 0.57 11.47
N CYS A 15 -58.22 1.06 11.81
CA CYS A 15 -57.82 2.44 11.56
C CYS A 15 -56.95 2.41 10.31
N SER A 16 -57.44 2.98 9.22
CA SER A 16 -56.63 3.41 8.08
C SER A 16 -55.64 4.46 8.57
N GLY A 17 -54.40 4.03 8.85
CA GLY A 17 -53.28 4.94 9.08
C GLY A 17 -52.70 5.30 7.73
N ASP A 18 -52.80 6.59 7.38
CA ASP A 18 -52.18 7.18 6.21
C ASP A 18 -50.69 6.81 6.11
N ASP A 19 -50.34 6.45 4.89
CA ASP A 19 -49.02 6.14 4.35
C ASP A 19 -47.95 7.05 4.95
N GLY A 20 -46.96 6.44 5.60
CA GLY A 20 -45.84 7.15 6.23
C GLY A 20 -45.19 8.12 5.24
N SER A 21 -45.49 9.41 5.37
CA SER A 21 -44.77 10.46 4.69
C SER A 21 -43.30 10.36 5.11
N THR A 22 -42.40 10.26 4.13
CA THR A 22 -40.96 10.43 4.35
C THR A 22 -40.76 11.69 5.18
N GLY A 23 -40.16 11.54 6.36
CA GLY A 23 -39.82 12.69 7.21
C GLY A 23 -39.00 13.70 6.40
N ALA A 24 -39.14 14.99 6.73
CA ALA A 24 -38.35 16.03 6.08
C ALA A 24 -36.85 15.66 6.11
N ALA A 25 -36.18 15.74 4.96
CA ALA A 25 -34.73 15.60 4.90
C ALA A 25 -34.11 16.53 5.95
N GLY A 26 -33.17 16.00 6.74
CA GLY A 26 -32.43 16.80 7.70
C GLY A 26 -31.77 18.00 6.99
N PRO A 27 -31.52 19.11 7.69
CA PRO A 27 -30.77 20.21 7.12
C PRO A 27 -29.41 19.69 6.61
N PRO A 28 -28.92 20.18 5.46
CA PRO A 28 -27.56 19.89 5.01
C PRO A 28 -26.58 20.11 6.16
N GLY A 29 -25.66 19.17 6.37
CA GLY A 29 -24.57 19.35 7.31
C GLY A 29 -23.86 20.67 7.02
N THR A 30 -23.48 21.40 8.06
CA THR A 30 -22.71 22.64 7.94
C THR A 30 -21.48 22.33 7.08
N PRO A 31 -21.20 23.10 6.00
CA PRO A 31 -19.95 22.96 5.27
C PRO A 31 -18.79 22.99 6.27
N GLY A 32 -17.88 22.02 6.17
CA GLY A 32 -16.68 21.98 7.03
C GLY A 32 -15.94 23.31 6.91
N ASP A 33 -15.78 23.99 8.05
CA ASP A 33 -15.13 25.29 8.08
C ASP A 33 -13.64 25.15 7.72
N ASN A 34 -13.26 25.89 6.68
CA ASN A 34 -11.95 26.53 6.49
C ASN A 34 -10.88 25.76 5.68
N ALA A 35 -10.84 26.04 4.37
CA ALA A 35 -9.72 25.70 3.46
C ALA A 35 -8.40 26.45 3.75
N THR A 36 -8.36 27.27 4.80
CA THR A 36 -7.13 27.87 5.38
C THR A 36 -6.88 27.44 6.83
N ALA A 37 -7.59 26.41 7.33
CA ALA A 37 -7.33 25.87 8.65
C ALA A 37 -5.92 25.27 8.71
N THR A 38 -5.09 25.82 9.59
CA THR A 38 -3.90 25.13 10.08
C THR A 38 -4.37 23.83 10.74
N ALA A 39 -3.95 22.68 10.21
CA ALA A 39 -4.21 21.39 10.82
C ALA A 39 -3.94 21.47 12.33
N LYS A 40 -4.94 21.15 13.15
CA LYS A 40 -4.71 21.04 14.59
C LYS A 40 -3.70 19.91 14.80
N PRO A 41 -2.67 20.08 15.65
CA PRO A 41 -1.76 18.99 15.95
C PRO A 41 -2.55 17.89 16.69
N GLU A 42 -2.98 16.88 15.95
CA GLU A 42 -3.74 15.73 16.45
C GLU A 42 -2.82 14.59 16.86
N THR A 43 -1.71 14.85 17.55
CA THR A 43 -0.79 13.74 17.91
C THR A 43 -0.25 13.85 19.31
N CYS A 44 0.28 12.70 19.76
CA CYS A 44 1.02 12.49 20.99
C CYS A 44 1.96 13.65 21.36
N ALA A 45 2.47 14.43 20.40
CA ALA A 45 3.31 15.60 20.65
C ALA A 45 2.65 16.69 21.52
N VAL A 46 1.32 16.78 21.54
CA VAL A 46 0.58 17.71 22.41
C VAL A 46 0.69 17.30 23.89
N CYS A 47 0.61 15.99 24.18
CA CYS A 47 0.66 15.44 25.54
C CYS A 47 2.05 14.91 25.95
N HIS A 48 2.90 14.59 24.98
CA HIS A 48 4.26 14.08 25.11
C HIS A 48 5.24 14.93 24.26
N PRO A 49 5.47 16.20 24.63
CA PRO A 49 6.49 17.02 23.98
C PRO A 49 7.84 16.29 24.01
N GLY A 50 8.48 16.16 22.84
CA GLY A 50 9.77 15.46 22.68
C GLY A 50 9.70 13.92 22.61
N GLY A 51 8.51 13.31 22.63
CA GLY A 51 8.37 11.86 22.43
C GLY A 51 8.85 11.40 21.04
N GLY A 52 8.55 12.20 20.01
CA GLY A 52 9.05 11.98 18.65
C GLY A 52 10.58 11.99 18.59
N ASP A 53 11.22 13.00 19.18
CA ASP A 53 12.69 13.12 19.19
C ASP A 53 13.35 11.92 19.87
N LYS A 54 12.81 11.44 20.99
CA LYS A 54 13.33 10.25 21.69
C LYS A 54 13.16 8.96 20.88
N HIS A 55 12.02 8.79 20.22
CA HIS A 55 11.84 7.66 19.32
C HIS A 55 12.82 7.75 18.15
N GLN A 56 13.02 8.94 17.60
CA GLN A 56 13.97 9.18 16.53
C GLN A 56 15.41 8.91 16.97
N GLU A 57 15.83 9.29 18.19
CA GLU A 57 17.15 8.93 18.72
C GLU A 57 17.37 7.41 18.73
N PHE A 58 16.36 6.62 19.13
CA PHE A 58 16.43 5.17 19.07
C PHE A 58 16.49 4.67 17.63
N TYR A 59 15.69 5.25 16.74
CA TYR A 59 15.72 4.91 15.31
C TYR A 59 17.04 5.28 14.65
N ASP A 60 17.69 6.37 15.04
CA ASP A 60 19.01 6.76 14.52
C ASP A 60 20.09 5.76 14.92
N THR A 61 19.91 5.01 16.02
CA THR A 61 20.81 3.91 16.37
C THR A 61 20.60 2.66 15.51
N LEU A 62 19.34 2.37 15.17
CA LEU A 62 18.97 1.19 14.41
C LEU A 62 18.98 1.49 12.92
N TYR A 63 18.10 2.35 12.42
CA TYR A 63 17.89 2.59 11.00
C TYR A 63 18.85 3.65 10.43
N GLN A 64 20.15 3.36 10.40
CA GLN A 64 21.17 4.29 9.94
C GLN A 64 21.18 4.45 8.41
N GLY A 65 20.23 5.23 7.91
CA GLY A 65 20.10 5.56 6.49
C GLY A 65 21.32 6.29 5.92
N GLY A 66 21.63 6.02 4.65
CA GLY A 66 22.74 6.68 3.93
C GLY A 66 24.14 6.23 4.35
N VAL A 67 24.26 5.27 5.28
CA VAL A 67 25.54 4.64 5.64
C VAL A 67 26.02 3.73 4.52
N ILE A 68 25.13 2.94 3.90
CA ILE A 68 25.43 2.19 2.68
C ILE A 68 24.86 2.96 1.49
N LYS A 69 25.68 3.13 0.45
CA LYS A 69 25.28 3.75 -0.82
C LYS A 69 25.40 2.76 -1.96
N VAL A 70 24.42 2.81 -2.86
CA VAL A 70 24.42 2.09 -4.14
C VAL A 70 24.50 3.14 -5.25
N THR A 71 25.56 3.11 -6.04
CA THR A 71 25.78 4.04 -7.17
C THR A 71 26.08 3.29 -8.45
N ASP A 72 26.15 4.02 -9.57
CA ASP A 72 26.59 3.48 -10.87
C ASP A 72 25.78 2.25 -11.32
N LEU A 73 24.47 2.26 -11.05
CA LEU A 73 23.57 1.20 -11.45
C LEU A 73 23.52 1.11 -12.99
N GLY A 74 23.66 -0.10 -13.50
CA GLY A 74 23.51 -0.45 -14.91
C GLY A 74 22.80 -1.79 -15.02
N VAL A 75 22.09 -1.99 -16.14
CA VAL A 75 21.50 -3.27 -16.50
C VAL A 75 21.70 -3.52 -17.99
N VAL A 76 22.08 -4.74 -18.33
CA VAL A 76 22.15 -5.22 -19.71
C VAL A 76 21.39 -6.52 -19.83
N TYR A 77 20.81 -6.74 -21.01
CA TYR A 77 20.15 -7.98 -21.38
C TYR A 77 20.94 -8.65 -22.51
N ALA A 78 21.25 -9.92 -22.32
CA ALA A 78 21.84 -10.79 -23.32
C ALA A 78 20.80 -11.85 -23.70
N ALA A 79 20.31 -11.75 -24.94
CA ALA A 79 19.30 -12.66 -25.44
C ALA A 79 19.79 -14.13 -25.43
N PRO A 80 18.90 -15.10 -25.14
CA PRO A 80 17.45 -14.92 -25.00
C PRO A 80 16.95 -14.70 -23.56
N ASP A 81 17.81 -14.81 -22.56
CA ASP A 81 17.34 -15.11 -21.20
C ASP A 81 18.31 -14.68 -20.08
N GLU A 82 19.29 -13.82 -20.35
CA GLU A 82 20.25 -13.38 -19.35
C GLU A 82 20.18 -11.88 -19.08
N TYR A 83 20.13 -11.53 -17.79
CA TYR A 83 20.23 -10.17 -17.30
C TYR A 83 21.47 -10.01 -16.44
N THR A 84 22.27 -8.98 -16.72
CA THR A 84 23.38 -8.58 -15.86
C THR A 84 23.12 -7.19 -15.31
N THR A 85 22.98 -7.08 -13.99
CA THR A 85 22.89 -5.81 -13.27
C THR A 85 24.22 -5.52 -12.59
N THR A 86 24.76 -4.32 -12.79
CA THR A 86 26.00 -3.86 -12.16
C THR A 86 25.74 -2.63 -11.29
N PHE A 87 26.43 -2.50 -10.17
CA PHE A 87 26.40 -1.30 -9.33
C PHE A 87 27.62 -1.26 -8.40
N THR A 88 27.89 -0.11 -7.81
CA THR A 88 28.94 0.05 -6.80
C THR A 88 28.32 0.19 -5.41
N MET A 89 28.80 -0.59 -4.44
CA MET A 89 28.45 -0.44 -3.03
C MET A 89 29.59 0.15 -2.22
N THR A 90 29.28 1.19 -1.45
CA THR A 90 30.20 1.77 -0.46
C THR A 90 29.53 1.87 0.90
N LYS A 91 30.32 1.80 1.97
CA LYS A 91 29.86 1.97 3.35
C LYS A 91 30.64 3.11 4.01
N LYS A 92 29.90 3.95 4.73
CA LYS A 92 30.44 5.05 5.53
C LYS A 92 31.13 4.48 6.77
N ASP A 93 32.37 4.88 7.02
CA ASP A 93 33.09 4.59 8.25
C ASP A 93 32.78 5.60 9.36
N SER A 94 33.35 5.39 10.55
CA SER A 94 33.18 6.28 11.69
C SER A 94 33.82 7.66 11.51
N ALA A 95 34.75 7.81 10.55
CA ALA A 95 35.34 9.10 10.18
C ALA A 95 34.51 9.83 9.11
N GLY A 96 33.46 9.19 8.59
CA GLY A 96 32.55 9.71 7.57
C GLY A 96 33.00 9.48 6.14
N GLY A 97 34.12 8.78 5.92
CA GLY A 97 34.59 8.38 4.61
C GLY A 97 33.80 7.20 4.06
N PHE A 98 33.57 7.17 2.74
CA PHE A 98 32.95 6.03 2.08
C PHE A 98 34.04 5.11 1.55
N SER A 99 34.04 3.85 2.00
CA SER A 99 34.94 2.81 1.50
C SER A 99 34.14 1.74 0.75
N PRO A 100 34.72 1.13 -0.30
CA PRO A 100 34.07 0.05 -1.01
C PRO A 100 33.75 -1.15 -0.11
N ILE A 101 32.60 -1.81 -0.34
CA ILE A 101 32.21 -3.05 0.36
C ILE A 101 31.80 -4.14 -0.63
N ASN A 102 31.90 -5.40 -0.20
CA ASN A 102 31.40 -6.52 -0.99
C ASN A 102 29.88 -6.69 -0.77
N CYS A 103 29.07 -6.62 -1.83
CA CYS A 103 27.63 -6.92 -1.76
C CYS A 103 27.32 -8.33 -1.24
N GLU A 104 28.21 -9.30 -1.41
CA GLU A 104 28.00 -10.65 -0.85
C GLU A 104 28.05 -10.68 0.68
N SER A 105 28.59 -9.62 1.31
CA SER A 105 28.68 -9.53 2.77
C SER A 105 27.50 -8.83 3.44
N VAL A 106 26.58 -8.23 2.67
CA VAL A 106 25.39 -7.59 3.25
C VAL A 106 24.36 -8.64 3.63
N THR A 107 23.53 -8.32 4.62
CA THR A 107 22.57 -9.29 5.17
C THR A 107 21.44 -9.63 4.20
N ASN A 108 20.99 -8.66 3.41
CA ASN A 108 19.96 -8.85 2.42
C ASN A 108 20.19 -7.94 1.22
N LEU A 109 20.03 -8.47 0.01
CA LEU A 109 20.16 -7.76 -1.25
C LEU A 109 19.07 -8.23 -2.22
N ASN A 110 18.31 -7.28 -2.76
CA ASN A 110 17.29 -7.53 -3.77
C ASN A 110 17.47 -6.56 -4.93
N ALA A 111 17.15 -7.02 -6.12
CA ALA A 111 17.11 -6.21 -7.32
C ALA A 111 15.88 -6.59 -8.15
N TYR A 112 15.17 -5.57 -8.65
CA TYR A 112 13.95 -5.75 -9.43
C TYR A 112 13.85 -4.75 -10.57
N ILE A 113 13.35 -5.20 -11.71
CA ILE A 113 12.89 -4.30 -12.77
C ILE A 113 11.37 -4.18 -12.68
N VAL A 114 10.88 -2.94 -12.65
CA VAL A 114 9.45 -2.62 -12.69
C VAL A 114 9.16 -1.72 -13.89
N SER A 115 8.17 -2.11 -14.70
CA SER A 115 7.75 -1.35 -15.87
C SER A 115 6.78 -0.23 -15.50
N TYR A 116 6.86 0.87 -16.23
CA TYR A 116 5.97 2.02 -16.16
C TYR A 116 5.39 2.31 -17.54
N THR A 117 4.25 1.72 -17.84
CA THR A 117 3.57 1.86 -19.13
C THR A 117 2.15 2.32 -18.88
N ASP A 118 1.56 3.05 -19.85
CA ASP A 118 0.21 3.62 -19.72
C ASP A 118 -0.01 4.44 -18.43
N ASN A 119 1.06 5.14 -18.02
CA ASN A 119 1.12 5.97 -16.82
C ASN A 119 0.93 5.23 -15.48
N ILE A 120 1.07 3.90 -15.46
CA ILE A 120 0.95 3.08 -14.26
C ILE A 120 2.15 2.16 -14.10
N PHE A 121 2.51 1.85 -12.85
CA PHE A 121 3.45 0.77 -12.59
C PHE A 121 2.72 -0.54 -12.74
N GLN A 122 2.98 -1.25 -13.82
CA GLN A 122 2.23 -2.45 -14.13
C GLN A 122 3.14 -3.61 -14.51
N MET A 123 2.63 -4.80 -14.22
CA MET A 123 3.10 -5.99 -14.91
C MET A 123 2.50 -5.99 -16.34
N PRO A 124 3.24 -6.38 -17.40
CA PRO A 124 2.69 -6.43 -18.76
C PRO A 124 1.45 -7.33 -18.87
N ASP A 125 0.52 -6.92 -19.74
CA ASP A 125 -0.85 -7.43 -19.89
C ASP A 125 -0.96 -8.82 -20.58
N ALA A 126 -1.59 -9.78 -19.88
CA ALA A 126 -2.52 -10.84 -20.31
C ALA A 126 -2.29 -11.78 -21.51
N THR A 127 -1.12 -11.87 -22.16
CA THR A 127 -0.83 -13.07 -23.00
C THR A 127 -0.28 -14.26 -22.19
N ILE A 128 -0.15 -14.11 -20.87
CA ILE A 128 0.07 -15.20 -19.92
C ILE A 128 -1.23 -15.34 -19.09
N PRO A 129 -1.73 -16.57 -18.83
CA PRO A 129 -3.15 -16.86 -18.55
C PRO A 129 -3.78 -16.13 -17.34
N PRO A 130 -5.13 -16.11 -17.23
CA PRO A 130 -5.91 -15.35 -16.24
C PRO A 130 -5.73 -15.76 -14.77
N ASP A 131 -4.90 -16.76 -14.49
CA ASP A 131 -4.73 -17.39 -13.18
C ASP A 131 -3.45 -16.85 -12.50
N GLY A 132 -3.36 -15.52 -12.47
CA GLY A 132 -2.52 -14.73 -11.57
C GLY A 132 -1.03 -14.62 -11.94
N GLY A 133 -0.41 -13.48 -11.62
CA GLY A 133 1.05 -13.33 -11.57
C GLY A 133 1.76 -13.07 -12.89
N ALA A 134 1.88 -11.81 -13.28
CA ALA A 134 2.82 -11.39 -14.31
C ALA A 134 4.19 -10.99 -13.70
N ASP A 135 5.25 -11.14 -14.49
CA ASP A 135 6.63 -11.19 -13.98
C ASP A 135 7.15 -9.81 -13.56
N ARG A 136 7.34 -9.62 -12.25
CA ARG A 136 8.45 -8.77 -11.81
C ARG A 136 9.73 -9.56 -12.03
N LEU A 137 10.65 -9.03 -12.84
CA LEU A 137 11.97 -9.64 -12.96
C LEU A 137 12.69 -9.52 -11.63
N THR A 138 12.72 -10.61 -10.87
CA THR A 138 13.51 -10.71 -9.64
C THR A 138 14.91 -11.16 -9.99
N LEU A 139 15.89 -10.39 -9.52
CA LEU A 139 17.31 -10.69 -9.62
C LEU A 139 17.87 -11.01 -8.23
N LYS A 140 17.05 -11.59 -7.35
CA LYS A 140 17.46 -11.97 -5.99
C LYS A 140 18.40 -13.18 -6.00
N PRO A 141 19.36 -13.28 -5.06
CA PRO A 141 20.14 -14.48 -4.85
C PRO A 141 19.24 -15.64 -4.39
N GLY A 142 19.40 -16.79 -5.03
CA GLY A 142 18.49 -17.95 -4.93
C GLY A 142 18.07 -18.43 -6.34
N PRO A 143 17.25 -19.50 -6.46
CA PRO A 143 16.59 -19.74 -7.73
C PRO A 143 15.79 -18.46 -8.08
N PRO A 144 15.99 -17.84 -9.26
CA PRO A 144 15.07 -16.84 -9.77
C PRO A 144 13.68 -17.44 -9.68
N SER A 145 12.78 -16.68 -9.10
CA SER A 145 11.36 -17.01 -9.08
C SER A 145 10.62 -15.76 -9.51
N ALA A 146 10.16 -15.73 -10.76
CA ALA A 146 8.92 -15.02 -10.99
C ALA A 146 7.91 -15.56 -9.98
N THR A 147 7.55 -14.75 -9.00
CA THR A 147 6.58 -15.17 -7.99
C THR A 147 5.24 -14.72 -8.52
N ASN A 148 4.50 -15.66 -9.09
CA ASN A 148 3.07 -15.50 -9.22
C ASN A 148 2.50 -15.41 -7.79
N ILE A 149 2.08 -14.21 -7.39
CA ILE A 149 1.58 -13.92 -6.03
C ILE A 149 0.24 -14.63 -5.76
N ALA A 150 -0.49 -15.06 -6.78
CA ALA A 150 -1.78 -15.72 -6.60
C ALA A 150 -1.68 -17.26 -6.62
N ASP A 151 -0.85 -17.87 -7.47
CA ASP A 151 -0.94 -19.33 -7.71
C ASP A 151 0.37 -20.12 -7.73
N ASN A 152 1.52 -19.52 -7.38
CA ASN A 152 2.80 -20.25 -7.22
C ASN A 152 3.22 -21.15 -8.43
N THR A 153 2.69 -20.90 -9.64
CA THR A 153 2.75 -21.84 -10.78
C THR A 153 3.23 -21.23 -12.10
N TYR A 154 4.05 -20.18 -12.06
CA TYR A 154 5.00 -19.89 -13.14
C TYR A 154 6.38 -19.67 -12.53
N THR A 155 7.16 -20.74 -12.46
CA THR A 155 8.57 -20.64 -12.09
C THR A 155 9.35 -20.40 -13.37
N TYR A 156 9.72 -19.15 -13.69
CA TYR A 156 10.94 -18.95 -14.48
C TYR A 156 12.07 -19.49 -13.62
N ARG A 157 12.36 -20.78 -13.77
CA ARG A 157 13.48 -21.40 -13.07
C ARG A 157 14.73 -20.79 -13.67
N GLY A 158 15.76 -20.65 -12.87
CA GLY A 158 17.00 -20.10 -13.37
C GLY A 158 18.06 -20.15 -12.30
N SER A 159 19.12 -19.38 -12.49
CA SER A 159 20.10 -19.14 -11.44
C SER A 159 20.42 -17.65 -11.37
N THR A 160 20.36 -17.10 -10.16
CA THR A 160 20.97 -15.80 -9.89
C THR A 160 22.33 -16.02 -9.25
N THR A 161 23.36 -15.42 -9.83
CA THR A 161 24.69 -15.32 -9.21
C THR A 161 24.96 -13.88 -8.81
N ILE A 162 25.65 -13.71 -7.68
CA ILE A 162 26.10 -12.40 -7.20
C ILE A 162 27.60 -12.49 -7.00
N VAL A 163 28.32 -11.52 -7.56
CA VAL A 163 29.76 -11.39 -7.43
C VAL A 163 30.07 -9.97 -7.00
N GLY A 164 30.76 -9.82 -5.88
CA GLY A 164 31.21 -8.52 -5.38
C GLY A 164 32.73 -8.43 -5.25
N ASN A 165 33.25 -7.23 -5.48
CA ASN A 165 34.68 -6.93 -5.38
C ASN A 165 34.91 -5.95 -4.23
N SER A 166 35.52 -6.41 -3.13
CA SER A 166 35.75 -5.57 -1.94
C SER A 166 36.73 -4.41 -2.15
N THR A 167 37.55 -4.43 -3.21
CA THR A 167 38.51 -3.36 -3.50
C THR A 167 37.87 -2.20 -4.25
N THR A 168 36.92 -2.49 -5.13
CA THR A 168 36.26 -1.49 -5.99
C THR A 168 34.84 -1.19 -5.56
N GLY A 169 34.21 -2.11 -4.81
CA GLY A 169 32.80 -2.05 -4.43
C GLY A 169 31.88 -2.50 -5.56
N LEU A 170 32.45 -2.88 -6.71
CA LEU A 170 31.68 -3.34 -7.86
C LEU A 170 30.95 -4.63 -7.51
N CYS A 171 29.66 -4.62 -7.81
CA CYS A 171 28.72 -5.69 -7.62
C CYS A 171 28.09 -6.04 -8.96
N THR A 172 28.04 -7.33 -9.26
CA THR A 172 27.42 -7.87 -10.47
C THR A 172 26.42 -8.93 -10.04
N ILE A 173 25.17 -8.74 -10.45
CA ILE A 173 24.10 -9.74 -10.33
C ILE A 173 23.81 -10.26 -11.73
N THR A 174 23.98 -11.56 -11.95
CA THR A 174 23.64 -12.21 -13.22
C THR A 174 22.49 -13.18 -12.99
N GLY A 175 21.33 -12.89 -13.60
CA GLY A 175 20.17 -13.78 -13.63
C GLY A 175 20.06 -14.45 -14.99
N THR A 176 20.12 -15.78 -15.02
CA THR A 176 19.83 -16.59 -16.21
C THR A 176 18.48 -17.28 -15.99
N TYR A 177 17.56 -17.17 -16.94
CA TYR A 177 16.20 -17.70 -16.84
C TYR A 177 16.01 -18.86 -17.83
N THR A 178 15.16 -19.84 -17.52
CA THR A 178 14.98 -21.02 -18.39
C THR A 178 14.01 -20.83 -19.54
N ASP A 179 13.27 -19.72 -19.54
CA ASP A 179 12.29 -19.37 -20.56
C ASP A 179 12.72 -18.04 -21.21
N ASN A 180 12.30 -17.81 -22.46
CA ASN A 180 12.57 -16.55 -23.16
C ASN A 180 11.96 -15.39 -22.37
N VAL A 181 12.78 -14.67 -21.61
CA VAL A 181 12.37 -13.45 -20.90
C VAL A 181 12.44 -12.28 -21.87
N ALA A 182 11.40 -11.45 -21.91
CA ALA A 182 11.41 -10.23 -22.70
C ALA A 182 12.53 -9.29 -22.27
N ASP A 183 13.09 -8.50 -23.18
CA ASP A 183 14.04 -7.43 -22.87
C ASP A 183 13.30 -6.22 -22.27
N PHE A 184 13.54 -5.95 -20.98
CA PHE A 184 12.99 -4.81 -20.24
C PHE A 184 13.96 -3.63 -20.17
N THR A 185 15.20 -3.75 -20.66
CA THR A 185 16.20 -2.68 -20.56
C THR A 185 15.83 -1.44 -21.37
N GLY A 186 15.04 -1.61 -22.44
CA GLY A 186 14.45 -0.54 -23.23
C GLY A 186 13.04 -0.10 -22.79
N THR A 187 12.42 -0.82 -21.85
CA THR A 187 11.05 -0.54 -21.41
C THR A 187 11.06 0.58 -20.37
N PRO A 188 10.21 1.61 -20.49
CA PRO A 188 10.07 2.63 -19.47
C PRO A 188 9.82 2.01 -18.09
N GLY A 189 10.54 2.44 -17.06
CA GLY A 189 10.45 1.83 -15.74
C GLY A 189 11.59 2.20 -14.80
N PHE A 190 11.80 1.36 -13.78
CA PHE A 190 12.95 1.47 -12.88
C PHE A 190 13.56 0.10 -12.61
N LEU A 191 14.89 0.05 -12.59
CA LEU A 191 15.62 -0.94 -11.80
C LEU A 191 15.74 -0.41 -10.37
N VAL A 192 15.30 -1.22 -9.42
CA VAL A 192 15.34 -0.94 -7.98
C VAL A 192 16.24 -1.96 -7.32
N VAL A 193 17.34 -1.51 -6.74
CA VAL A 193 18.19 -2.31 -5.85
C VAL A 193 17.91 -1.87 -4.42
N TYR A 194 17.59 -2.79 -3.52
CA TYR A 194 17.43 -2.45 -2.10
C TYR A 194 17.76 -3.62 -1.18
N GLY A 195 18.04 -3.31 0.07
CA GLY A 195 18.29 -4.31 1.08
C GLY A 195 18.73 -3.71 2.39
N ASP A 196 19.42 -4.53 3.17
CA ASP A 196 19.94 -4.14 4.47
C ASP A 196 21.22 -4.89 4.82
N ASP A 197 21.95 -4.29 5.76
CA ASP A 197 23.03 -4.95 6.48
C ASP A 197 22.81 -4.80 7.99
N GLY A 198 23.24 -5.80 8.76
CA GLY A 198 23.07 -5.87 10.20
C GLY A 198 21.62 -6.07 10.64
N LEU A 199 20.99 -7.18 10.22
CA LEU A 199 19.69 -7.60 10.76
C LEU A 199 19.75 -7.73 12.29
N VAL A 200 18.85 -7.02 12.97
CA VAL A 200 18.69 -7.06 14.43
C VAL A 200 17.59 -8.04 14.81
N ALA A 201 16.43 -7.93 14.16
CA ALA A 201 15.29 -8.79 14.39
C ALA A 201 14.38 -8.85 13.14
N GLN A 202 13.53 -9.86 13.07
CA GLN A 202 12.46 -9.97 12.09
C GLN A 202 11.22 -10.47 12.83
N LEU A 203 10.05 -9.88 12.54
CA LEU A 203 8.77 -10.30 13.11
C LEU A 203 8.22 -11.48 12.29
N PRO A 204 8.24 -12.74 12.77
CA PRO A 204 7.70 -13.87 12.01
C PRO A 204 6.17 -13.96 12.18
N PRO A 205 5.41 -14.43 11.17
CA PRO A 205 5.85 -14.84 9.82
C PRO A 205 6.00 -13.65 8.84
N SER A 206 5.91 -12.41 9.31
CA SER A 206 5.91 -11.21 8.46
C SER A 206 7.26 -10.91 7.78
N ARG A 207 7.20 -9.99 6.82
CA ARG A 207 8.36 -9.41 6.13
C ARG A 207 8.93 -8.18 6.84
N VAL A 208 8.43 -7.83 8.04
CA VAL A 208 8.88 -6.66 8.80
C VAL A 208 10.19 -6.98 9.51
N ARG A 209 11.22 -6.18 9.23
CA ARG A 209 12.59 -6.34 9.71
C ARG A 209 13.02 -5.14 10.53
N GLN A 210 13.87 -5.36 11.52
CA GLN A 210 14.61 -4.34 12.22
C GLN A 210 16.08 -4.50 11.83
N VAL A 211 16.68 -3.46 11.26
CA VAL A 211 17.99 -3.55 10.58
C VAL A 211 18.84 -2.33 10.89
N ASN A 212 20.17 -2.50 10.80
CA ASN A 212 21.12 -1.42 11.10
C ASN A 212 21.36 -0.46 9.92
N TYR A 213 21.53 -0.99 8.71
CA TYR A 213 21.97 -0.21 7.56
C TYR A 213 21.08 -0.47 6.35
N PRO A 214 19.86 0.09 6.31
CA PRO A 214 19.00 -0.02 5.13
C PRO A 214 19.60 0.78 3.97
N TYR A 215 19.45 0.27 2.75
CA TYR A 215 19.94 0.93 1.55
C TYR A 215 19.05 0.68 0.34
N ALA A 216 19.13 1.60 -0.62
CA ALA A 216 18.50 1.46 -1.92
C ALA A 216 19.28 2.23 -2.99
N GLY A 217 19.08 1.85 -4.24
CA GLY A 217 19.55 2.51 -5.44
C GLY A 217 18.51 2.39 -6.54
N LEU A 218 18.38 3.43 -7.36
CA LEU A 218 17.42 3.49 -8.46
C LEU A 218 18.13 3.79 -9.76
N LEU A 219 17.76 3.06 -10.81
CA LEU A 219 18.10 3.38 -12.19
C LEU A 219 16.79 3.54 -12.96
N LYS A 220 16.57 4.75 -13.49
CA LYS A 220 15.45 5.04 -14.39
C LYS A 220 15.72 4.42 -15.75
N LEU A 221 14.78 3.61 -16.24
CA LEU A 221 14.80 3.00 -17.56
C LEU A 221 13.84 3.77 -18.47
N GLY A 222 14.29 4.16 -19.66
CA GLY A 222 13.48 4.92 -20.61
C GLY A 222 12.89 6.24 -20.06
N THR A 223 11.75 6.65 -20.62
CA THR A 223 11.04 7.86 -20.19
C THR A 223 9.96 7.51 -19.17
N VAL A 224 10.19 7.87 -17.91
CA VAL A 224 9.20 7.78 -16.82
C VAL A 224 8.90 9.17 -16.29
N ASP A 225 7.64 9.58 -16.31
CA ASP A 225 7.14 10.86 -15.79
C ASP A 225 6.29 10.69 -14.52
N TYR A 226 6.42 9.53 -13.87
CA TYR A 226 5.78 9.27 -12.59
C TYR A 226 6.14 10.33 -11.54
N VAL A 227 5.11 10.82 -10.87
CA VAL A 227 5.20 11.65 -9.66
C VAL A 227 4.24 11.06 -8.64
N SER A 228 4.78 10.65 -7.49
CA SER A 228 3.97 10.10 -6.40
C SER A 228 2.89 11.08 -5.94
N ALA A 229 1.70 10.56 -5.64
CA ALA A 229 0.61 11.34 -5.07
C ALA A 229 0.85 11.73 -3.61
N ALA A 230 1.70 10.99 -2.88
CA ALA A 230 2.07 11.29 -1.50
C ALA A 230 3.52 11.79 -1.40
N ASN A 231 3.86 12.40 -0.26
CA ASN A 231 5.20 12.85 0.05
C ASN A 231 5.80 12.01 1.17
N VAL A 232 7.06 11.59 1.03
CA VAL A 232 7.77 10.88 2.11
C VAL A 232 7.92 11.76 3.35
N SER A 233 8.12 13.06 3.16
CA SER A 233 8.11 14.05 4.25
C SER A 233 6.79 14.14 5.02
N GLY A 234 5.68 13.65 4.43
CA GLY A 234 4.42 13.45 5.14
C GLY A 234 4.46 12.24 6.07
N CYS A 235 5.02 11.12 5.59
CA CYS A 235 5.22 9.89 6.37
C CYS A 235 6.15 10.12 7.57
N GLU A 236 7.24 10.86 7.35
CA GLU A 236 8.27 11.21 8.35
C GLU A 236 7.77 12.11 9.49
N LYS A 237 6.54 12.63 9.42
CA LYS A 237 5.91 13.31 10.56
C LYS A 237 5.49 12.36 11.68
N CYS A 238 5.28 11.08 11.35
CA CYS A 238 4.82 10.05 12.29
C CYS A 238 5.71 8.80 12.31
N HIS A 239 6.47 8.54 11.25
CA HIS A 239 7.38 7.42 11.14
C HIS A 239 8.84 7.87 11.27
N THR A 240 9.75 6.89 11.31
CA THR A 240 11.20 7.09 11.34
C THR A 240 11.67 8.03 10.23
N ILE A 241 12.75 8.76 10.49
CA ILE A 241 13.52 9.48 9.47
C ILE A 241 14.87 8.76 9.31
N PRO A 242 15.20 8.22 8.12
CA PRO A 242 14.35 8.18 6.92
C PRO A 242 13.14 7.26 7.09
N TYR A 243 12.08 7.52 6.33
CA TYR A 243 10.92 6.62 6.30
C TYR A 243 11.28 5.25 5.72
N LEU A 244 10.96 4.18 6.46
CA LEU A 244 11.21 2.79 6.10
C LEU A 244 9.94 1.94 6.18
N LYS A 245 9.45 1.47 5.04
CA LYS A 245 8.41 0.44 5.02
C LYS A 245 9.05 -0.93 5.25
N HIS A 246 8.35 -1.79 5.98
CA HIS A 246 8.84 -3.10 6.44
C HIS A 246 10.19 -3.02 7.20
N GLY A 247 10.55 -1.82 7.67
CA GLY A 247 11.76 -1.50 8.42
C GLY A 247 13.08 -1.57 7.63
N ASN A 248 13.08 -1.87 6.34
CA ASN A 248 14.28 -1.84 5.50
C ASN A 248 14.09 -1.24 4.09
N ILE A 249 12.85 -0.97 3.65
CA ILE A 249 12.58 -0.38 2.33
C ILE A 249 12.47 1.13 2.47
N LEU A 250 13.49 1.86 2.01
CA LEU A 250 13.53 3.32 1.99
C LEU A 250 12.37 3.88 1.17
N GLY A 251 11.56 4.76 1.75
CA GLY A 251 10.50 5.43 1.01
C GLY A 251 10.99 6.47 0.01
N GLN A 252 12.21 7.01 0.20
CA GLN A 252 12.83 7.98 -0.69
C GLN A 252 14.29 7.60 -0.94
N VAL A 253 14.76 7.80 -2.17
CA VAL A 253 16.17 7.66 -2.57
C VAL A 253 16.65 9.00 -3.13
N ASP A 254 17.71 9.57 -2.56
CA ASP A 254 18.27 10.89 -2.90
C ASP A 254 17.38 12.11 -2.60
N ASN A 255 16.19 12.22 -3.20
CA ASN A 255 15.31 13.40 -3.05
C ASN A 255 13.84 13.10 -3.37
N ALA A 256 12.96 14.09 -3.16
CA ALA A 256 11.51 13.97 -3.32
C ALA A 256 11.01 13.56 -4.71
N ALA A 257 11.84 13.65 -5.76
CA ALA A 257 11.49 13.13 -7.08
C ALA A 257 11.36 11.59 -7.10
N THR A 258 11.92 10.90 -6.09
CA THR A 258 11.87 9.44 -5.99
C THR A 258 10.90 8.93 -4.93
N ASP A 259 10.08 9.83 -4.38
CA ASP A 259 9.09 9.49 -3.35
C ASP A 259 8.32 8.22 -3.75
N LEU A 260 8.47 7.20 -2.90
CA LEU A 260 7.78 5.93 -2.93
C LEU A 260 8.01 5.06 -4.16
N ILE A 261 9.04 5.35 -4.99
CA ILE A 261 9.38 4.53 -6.17
C ILE A 261 9.83 3.13 -5.77
N THR A 262 10.61 3.00 -4.69
CA THR A 262 11.04 1.70 -4.14
C THR A 262 9.85 0.82 -3.75
N CYS A 263 8.77 1.42 -3.23
CA CYS A 263 7.55 0.72 -2.84
C CYS A 263 6.83 0.17 -4.08
N LYS A 264 6.90 0.87 -5.22
CA LYS A 264 6.35 0.43 -6.50
C LYS A 264 7.04 -0.80 -7.07
N ALA A 265 8.21 -1.20 -6.57
CA ALA A 265 8.81 -2.50 -6.92
C ALA A 265 7.99 -3.70 -6.40
N CYS A 266 7.04 -3.48 -5.49
CA CYS A 266 6.14 -4.52 -4.96
C CYS A 266 4.66 -4.14 -5.10
N HIS A 267 4.31 -2.86 -4.89
CA HIS A 267 2.93 -2.36 -4.90
C HIS A 267 2.55 -1.82 -6.27
N LEU A 268 2.28 -2.74 -7.20
CA LEU A 268 1.94 -2.44 -8.59
C LEU A 268 0.49 -1.98 -8.72
N ASP A 269 0.24 -1.15 -9.73
CA ASP A 269 -1.05 -0.48 -9.91
C ASP A 269 -2.13 -1.37 -10.54
N ASN A 270 -1.73 -2.48 -11.16
CA ASN A 270 -2.62 -3.46 -11.78
C ASN A 270 -2.72 -4.80 -11.02
N GLY A 271 -1.86 -5.03 -10.02
CA GLY A 271 -1.87 -6.25 -9.22
C GLY A 271 -3.09 -6.34 -8.30
N ASP A 272 -3.58 -7.55 -8.07
CA ASP A 272 -4.65 -7.76 -7.09
C ASP A 272 -4.11 -7.57 -5.66
N GLY A 273 -4.91 -6.93 -4.82
CA GLY A 273 -4.64 -6.77 -3.41
C GLY A 273 -4.73 -8.12 -2.68
N GLY A 274 -3.94 -8.27 -1.62
CA GLY A 274 -3.87 -9.50 -0.83
C GLY A 274 -4.33 -9.35 0.61
N HIS A 275 -4.69 -8.15 1.07
CA HIS A 275 -5.02 -7.88 2.48
C HIS A 275 -6.51 -7.62 2.69
N PHE A 276 -7.36 -8.55 2.22
CA PHE A 276 -8.82 -8.41 2.30
C PHE A 276 -9.33 -8.32 3.73
N ILE A 277 -8.58 -8.88 4.67
CA ILE A 277 -8.95 -8.83 6.08
C ILE A 277 -9.02 -7.41 6.63
N TRP A 278 -8.22 -6.44 6.16
CA TRP A 278 -8.30 -5.08 6.71
C TRP A 278 -9.70 -4.51 6.55
N GLN A 279 -10.31 -4.75 5.39
CA GLN A 279 -11.71 -4.43 5.16
C GLN A 279 -12.65 -5.26 6.04
N MET A 280 -12.43 -6.58 6.15
CA MET A 280 -13.26 -7.43 7.01
C MET A 280 -13.22 -7.00 8.49
N LEU A 281 -12.07 -6.52 8.98
CA LEU A 281 -11.87 -6.15 10.39
C LEU A 281 -12.81 -5.01 10.82
N VAL A 282 -13.04 -4.05 9.93
CA VAL A 282 -13.97 -2.93 10.15
C VAL A 282 -15.41 -3.25 9.77
N ASP A 283 -15.59 -4.10 8.75
CA ASP A 283 -16.89 -4.40 8.15
C ASP A 283 -17.67 -5.49 8.90
N ASP A 284 -16.97 -6.54 9.37
CA ASP A 284 -17.50 -7.67 10.13
C ASP A 284 -16.43 -8.19 11.12
N THR A 285 -16.24 -7.45 12.21
CA THR A 285 -15.22 -7.75 13.24
C THR A 285 -15.31 -9.18 13.81
N PRO A 286 -16.50 -9.73 14.13
CA PRO A 286 -16.61 -11.13 14.55
C PRO A 286 -16.06 -12.11 13.51
N ARG A 287 -16.43 -11.94 12.23
CA ARG A 287 -15.94 -12.80 11.16
C ARG A 287 -14.43 -12.65 10.94
N ALA A 288 -13.89 -11.43 11.04
CA ALA A 288 -12.45 -11.19 11.00
C ALA A 288 -11.71 -11.96 12.12
N GLY A 289 -12.27 -11.95 13.33
CA GLY A 289 -11.74 -12.70 14.47
C GLY A 289 -11.69 -14.21 14.23
N ASP A 290 -12.73 -14.78 13.65
CA ASP A 290 -12.78 -16.20 13.28
C ASP A 290 -11.72 -16.56 12.24
N VAL A 291 -11.59 -15.74 11.18
CA VAL A 291 -10.58 -15.92 10.13
C VAL A 291 -9.17 -15.86 10.71
N TRP A 292 -8.89 -14.87 11.57
CA TRP A 292 -7.60 -14.73 12.25
C TRP A 292 -7.26 -15.93 13.13
N ALA A 293 -8.23 -16.41 13.91
CA ALA A 293 -8.02 -17.55 14.79
C ALA A 293 -7.65 -18.83 13.99
N LEU A 294 -8.27 -19.03 12.82
CA LEU A 294 -7.98 -20.15 11.93
C LEU A 294 -6.58 -20.04 11.30
N ALA A 295 -6.19 -18.87 10.81
CA ALA A 295 -4.86 -18.62 10.28
C ALA A 295 -3.76 -18.82 11.34
N MET A 296 -3.97 -18.30 12.55
CA MET A 296 -3.00 -18.50 13.64
C MET A 296 -2.88 -19.97 14.06
N ALA A 297 -3.97 -20.74 13.99
CA ALA A 297 -3.98 -22.16 14.35
C ALA A 297 -3.33 -23.06 13.28
N SER A 298 -3.43 -22.70 12.01
CA SER A 298 -2.89 -23.44 10.86
C SER A 298 -1.47 -23.01 10.49
N GLY A 299 -1.13 -21.75 10.71
CA GLY A 299 0.06 -21.10 10.15
C GLY A 299 -0.11 -20.66 8.69
N ASP A 300 -1.33 -20.75 8.14
CA ASP A 300 -1.66 -20.32 6.77
C ASP A 300 -2.06 -18.83 6.73
N ASP A 301 -2.16 -18.27 5.52
CA ASP A 301 -2.59 -16.90 5.35
C ASP A 301 -4.10 -16.76 5.64
N PRO A 302 -4.52 -15.69 6.32
CA PRO A 302 -5.93 -15.48 6.66
C PRO A 302 -6.90 -15.49 5.48
N GLU A 303 -6.44 -15.01 4.34
CA GLU A 303 -7.20 -15.01 3.10
C GLU A 303 -7.57 -16.44 2.65
N ASP A 304 -6.87 -17.48 3.09
CA ASP A 304 -7.22 -18.88 2.78
C ASP A 304 -8.50 -19.35 3.50
N PHE A 305 -8.89 -18.68 4.58
CA PHE A 305 -10.11 -18.99 5.34
C PHE A 305 -11.31 -18.11 4.95
N MET A 306 -11.13 -17.23 3.96
CA MET A 306 -12.20 -16.40 3.40
C MET A 306 -12.94 -17.10 2.26
N THR A 307 -14.26 -16.95 2.23
CA THR A 307 -15.11 -17.45 1.15
C THR A 307 -14.89 -16.66 -0.15
N PRO A 308 -15.19 -17.25 -1.32
CA PRO A 308 -15.12 -16.53 -2.60
C PRO A 308 -15.97 -15.26 -2.64
N ALA A 309 -17.13 -15.25 -1.95
CA ALA A 309 -17.99 -14.09 -1.85
C ALA A 309 -17.34 -12.96 -1.03
N GLU A 310 -16.68 -13.28 0.07
CA GLU A 310 -15.92 -12.32 0.88
C GLU A 310 -14.73 -11.74 0.09
N LYS A 311 -13.94 -12.60 -0.60
CA LYS A 311 -12.85 -12.14 -1.47
C LYS A 311 -13.37 -11.19 -2.55
N THR A 312 -14.50 -11.50 -3.17
CA THR A 312 -15.13 -10.63 -4.18
C THR A 312 -15.61 -9.31 -3.58
N LYS A 313 -16.18 -9.32 -2.38
CA LYS A 313 -16.67 -8.12 -1.68
C LYS A 313 -15.52 -7.15 -1.38
N TYR A 314 -14.39 -7.67 -0.90
CA TYR A 314 -13.24 -6.88 -0.44
C TYR A 314 -12.12 -6.73 -1.48
N ALA A 315 -12.31 -7.25 -2.70
CA ALA A 315 -11.33 -7.15 -3.78
C ALA A 315 -10.95 -5.69 -4.07
N TYR A 316 -9.64 -5.45 -4.22
CA TYR A 316 -9.04 -4.17 -4.55
C TYR A 316 -7.72 -4.40 -5.31
N LYS A 317 -7.09 -3.34 -5.84
CA LYS A 317 -5.77 -3.42 -6.46
C LYS A 317 -4.67 -3.01 -5.47
N THR A 318 -3.52 -3.70 -5.47
CA THR A 318 -2.33 -3.46 -4.59
C THR A 318 -1.57 -2.15 -4.89
N ARG A 319 -2.31 -1.13 -5.34
CA ARG A 319 -1.82 0.24 -5.44
C ARG A 319 -1.32 0.66 -4.07
N LEU A 320 -0.10 1.20 -4.03
CA LEU A 320 0.55 1.61 -2.80
C LEU A 320 -0.34 2.44 -1.87
N MET A 321 -1.05 3.44 -2.40
CA MET A 321 -1.90 4.30 -1.56
C MET A 321 -3.16 3.58 -1.07
N ASN A 322 -3.69 2.60 -1.79
CA ASN A 322 -4.79 1.77 -1.27
C ASN A 322 -4.33 0.99 -0.04
N ASP A 323 -3.16 0.34 -0.12
CA ASP A 323 -2.59 -0.41 1.00
C ASP A 323 -2.29 0.52 2.20
N VAL A 324 -1.74 1.71 1.94
CA VAL A 324 -1.48 2.71 2.98
C VAL A 324 -2.78 3.18 3.63
N HIS A 325 -3.79 3.56 2.84
CA HIS A 325 -5.08 4.00 3.37
C HIS A 325 -5.74 2.93 4.22
N MET A 326 -5.81 1.68 3.75
CA MET A 326 -6.43 0.59 4.52
C MET A 326 -5.67 0.30 5.82
N SER A 327 -4.34 0.26 5.79
CA SER A 327 -3.57 0.06 7.02
C SER A 327 -3.78 1.18 8.06
N HIS A 328 -3.97 2.43 7.62
CA HIS A 328 -4.24 3.55 8.53
C HIS A 328 -5.71 3.71 8.90
N ALA A 329 -6.65 3.35 8.03
CA ALA A 329 -8.08 3.54 8.28
C ALA A 329 -8.73 2.34 8.97
N MET A 330 -8.14 1.14 8.86
CA MET A 330 -8.84 -0.11 9.18
C MET A 330 -8.05 -1.08 10.06
N GLU A 331 -6.72 -1.08 9.98
CA GLU A 331 -5.89 -2.05 10.71
C GLU A 331 -5.59 -1.61 12.16
N PHE A 332 -5.28 -0.33 12.36
CA PHE A 332 -4.87 0.21 13.65
C PHE A 332 -5.54 1.56 13.93
N GLU A 333 -5.60 1.93 15.21
CA GLU A 333 -5.97 3.29 15.59
C GLU A 333 -4.98 4.31 15.00
N TYR A 334 -5.48 5.18 14.12
CA TYR A 334 -4.68 6.27 13.56
C TYR A 334 -4.76 7.49 14.49
N PRO A 335 -3.63 8.14 14.80
CA PRO A 335 -3.62 9.24 15.77
C PRO A 335 -4.37 10.48 15.26
N GLN A 336 -4.55 10.62 13.95
CA GLN A 336 -5.22 11.75 13.30
C GLN A 336 -6.53 11.31 12.64
N SER A 337 -7.33 12.28 12.20
CA SER A 337 -8.43 11.97 11.28
C SER A 337 -7.90 11.50 9.93
N MET A 338 -8.44 10.39 9.41
CA MET A 338 -8.18 9.92 8.05
C MET A 338 -8.72 10.86 6.96
N ALA A 339 -9.59 11.82 7.32
CA ALA A 339 -10.04 12.87 6.41
C ALA A 339 -9.00 13.98 6.19
N ASN A 340 -7.96 14.07 7.03
CA ASN A 340 -6.87 15.05 6.89
C ASN A 340 -5.82 14.58 5.86
N CYS A 341 -6.23 14.51 4.59
CA CYS A 341 -5.40 14.06 3.47
C CYS A 341 -4.10 14.88 3.33
N ASN A 342 -4.11 16.16 3.72
CA ASN A 342 -2.96 17.06 3.59
C ASN A 342 -1.72 16.58 4.36
N THR A 343 -1.87 15.76 5.41
CA THR A 343 -0.74 15.22 6.16
C THR A 343 0.25 14.50 5.24
N CYS A 344 -0.27 13.62 4.37
CA CYS A 344 0.52 12.81 3.42
C CYS A 344 0.60 13.44 2.02
N HIS A 345 -0.39 14.24 1.63
CA HIS A 345 -0.56 14.74 0.26
C HIS A 345 -0.34 16.26 0.11
N ALA A 346 0.45 16.86 1.02
CA ALA A 346 0.74 18.29 1.01
C ALA A 346 1.17 18.79 -0.40
N GLY A 347 0.50 19.82 -0.90
CA GLY A 347 0.76 20.40 -2.22
C GLY A 347 0.29 19.56 -3.42
N LYS A 348 -0.31 18.38 -3.19
CA LYS A 348 -0.74 17.44 -4.24
C LYS A 348 -2.26 17.17 -4.23
N LEU A 349 -2.99 17.68 -3.23
CA LEU A 349 -4.43 17.43 -3.08
C LEU A 349 -5.22 17.75 -4.35
N ALA A 350 -5.18 18.99 -4.83
CA ALA A 350 -5.99 19.43 -5.97
C ALA A 350 -5.55 18.81 -7.32
N THR A 351 -4.27 18.46 -7.46
CA THR A 351 -3.70 18.05 -8.76
C THR A 351 -3.54 16.54 -8.91
N LYS A 352 -3.57 15.78 -7.81
CA LYS A 352 -3.29 14.34 -7.81
C LYS A 352 -4.26 13.50 -6.97
N VAL A 353 -4.92 14.06 -5.95
CA VAL A 353 -5.73 13.27 -4.98
C VAL A 353 -7.21 13.52 -5.17
N LEU A 354 -7.67 14.75 -5.03
CA LEU A 354 -9.09 15.15 -5.11
C LEU A 354 -9.51 15.46 -6.55
N THR A 355 -8.95 14.73 -7.51
CA THR A 355 -9.34 14.82 -8.92
C THR A 355 -10.48 13.84 -9.19
N ASP A 356 -11.40 14.20 -10.09
CA ASP A 356 -12.51 13.31 -10.44
C ASP A 356 -12.05 11.96 -10.99
N ASN A 357 -10.84 11.85 -11.56
CA ASN A 357 -10.26 10.57 -11.99
C ASN A 357 -10.09 9.57 -10.83
N ASN A 358 -9.93 10.07 -9.60
CA ASN A 358 -9.82 9.23 -8.41
C ASN A 358 -11.17 9.01 -7.72
N PHE A 359 -12.27 9.58 -8.24
CA PHE A 359 -13.59 9.31 -7.68
C PHE A 359 -14.13 7.97 -8.20
N THR A 360 -13.56 6.90 -7.66
CA THR A 360 -13.87 5.51 -8.01
C THR A 360 -14.21 4.75 -6.74
N LEU A 361 -15.03 3.72 -6.86
CA LEU A 361 -15.38 2.88 -5.72
C LEU A 361 -14.14 2.23 -5.07
N GLU A 362 -13.14 1.88 -5.87
CA GLU A 362 -11.87 1.34 -5.39
C GLU A 362 -11.19 2.31 -4.41
N THR A 363 -11.12 3.60 -4.75
CA THR A 363 -10.59 4.63 -3.85
C THR A 363 -11.44 4.78 -2.60
N CYS A 364 -12.77 4.74 -2.72
CA CYS A 364 -13.67 4.82 -1.56
C CYS A 364 -13.46 3.65 -0.59
N LYS A 365 -13.35 2.42 -1.12
CA LYS A 365 -13.05 1.22 -0.33
C LYS A 365 -11.69 1.24 0.35
N SER A 366 -10.76 2.12 -0.04
CA SER A 366 -9.49 2.22 0.68
C SER A 366 -9.63 2.88 2.06
N CYS A 367 -10.74 3.59 2.31
CA CYS A 367 -11.01 4.29 3.58
C CYS A 367 -12.35 3.92 4.22
N HIS A 368 -13.36 3.54 3.43
CA HIS A 368 -14.70 3.23 3.91
C HIS A 368 -14.93 1.71 3.94
N PRO A 369 -15.52 1.17 5.02
CA PRO A 369 -16.02 -0.19 4.99
C PRO A 369 -17.19 -0.34 4.02
N VAL A 370 -17.46 -1.57 3.58
CA VAL A 370 -18.43 -1.81 2.51
C VAL A 370 -19.87 -1.74 3.02
N THR A 371 -20.19 -2.55 4.04
CA THR A 371 -21.54 -2.76 4.60
C THR A 371 -21.71 -2.32 6.05
N GLY A 372 -20.65 -2.35 6.87
CA GLY A 372 -20.74 -2.20 8.32
C GLY A 372 -19.63 -1.35 8.89
N SER A 373 -19.93 -0.62 9.97
CA SER A 373 -18.94 0.15 10.74
C SER A 373 -19.02 -0.32 12.18
N ALA A 374 -18.42 -1.48 12.47
CA ALA A 374 -18.55 -2.11 13.80
C ALA A 374 -17.62 -1.50 14.87
N GLN A 375 -16.60 -0.73 14.48
CA GLN A 375 -15.70 -0.10 15.43
C GLN A 375 -16.32 1.18 16.03
N ALA A 376 -16.31 1.28 17.36
CA ALA A 376 -16.94 2.37 18.11
C ALA A 376 -16.16 3.70 18.04
N GLU A 377 -14.89 3.66 17.67
CA GLU A 377 -13.96 4.79 17.72
C GLU A 377 -13.40 5.08 16.31
N LYS A 378 -14.22 5.76 15.51
CA LYS A 378 -13.89 6.43 14.23
C LYS A 378 -13.70 5.61 12.93
N PRO A 379 -14.62 4.73 12.51
CA PRO A 379 -14.67 4.34 11.10
C PRO A 379 -15.26 5.48 10.29
N GLN A 380 -14.77 5.61 9.06
CA GLN A 380 -15.55 6.27 8.03
C GLN A 380 -16.90 5.54 7.89
N PRO A 381 -18.00 6.25 7.56
CA PRO A 381 -19.30 5.60 7.39
C PRO A 381 -19.23 4.53 6.31
N ALA A 382 -20.02 3.46 6.44
CA ALA A 382 -20.05 2.39 5.45
C ALA A 382 -20.55 2.90 4.10
N LEU A 383 -20.05 2.31 3.01
CA LEU A 383 -20.43 2.69 1.66
C LEU A 383 -21.93 2.46 1.40
N ASP A 384 -22.50 1.38 1.94
CA ASP A 384 -23.94 1.11 1.84
C ASP A 384 -24.81 2.15 2.55
N ASP A 385 -24.28 2.86 3.56
CA ASP A 385 -25.01 3.91 4.27
C ASP A 385 -24.99 5.25 3.51
N ILE A 386 -23.90 5.53 2.76
CA ILE A 386 -23.69 6.83 2.10
C ILE A 386 -23.98 6.80 0.59
N ILE A 387 -23.90 5.65 -0.06
CA ILE A 387 -24.22 5.46 -1.48
C ILE A 387 -25.65 4.93 -1.58
N THR A 388 -26.61 5.84 -1.75
CA THR A 388 -28.05 5.53 -1.74
C THR A 388 -28.60 4.94 -3.04
N HIS A 389 -27.74 4.70 -4.04
CA HIS A 389 -28.11 4.12 -5.33
C HIS A 389 -27.36 2.81 -5.57
N ALA A 390 -27.86 1.99 -6.49
CA ALA A 390 -27.19 0.74 -6.85
C ALA A 390 -25.75 1.01 -7.36
N TRP A 391 -24.82 0.16 -6.95
CA TRP A 391 -23.42 0.20 -7.35
C TRP A 391 -22.86 -1.22 -7.49
N THR A 392 -21.71 -1.33 -8.17
CA THR A 392 -20.95 -2.55 -8.39
C THR A 392 -19.47 -2.29 -8.12
N ASN A 393 -18.66 -3.35 -7.94
CA ASN A 393 -17.20 -3.24 -7.75
C ASN A 393 -16.46 -2.48 -8.87
N THR A 394 -17.08 -2.32 -10.03
CA THR A 394 -16.52 -1.60 -11.20
C THR A 394 -17.13 -0.21 -11.40
N THR A 395 -17.88 0.30 -10.42
CA THR A 395 -18.55 1.60 -10.52
C THR A 395 -17.55 2.74 -10.54
N VAL A 396 -17.65 3.57 -11.57
CA VAL A 396 -16.85 4.80 -11.74
C VAL A 396 -17.72 6.01 -11.40
N CYS A 397 -17.58 6.52 -10.18
CA CYS A 397 -18.45 7.54 -9.60
C CYS A 397 -18.40 8.86 -10.39
N ASN A 398 -17.25 9.18 -10.99
CA ASN A 398 -17.04 10.38 -11.79
C ASN A 398 -17.87 10.47 -13.08
N THR A 399 -18.58 9.40 -13.46
CA THR A 399 -19.57 9.46 -14.54
C THR A 399 -20.68 10.46 -14.19
N CYS A 400 -21.09 10.47 -12.91
CA CYS A 400 -22.13 11.34 -12.37
C CYS A 400 -21.57 12.48 -11.50
N HIS A 401 -20.48 12.22 -10.77
CA HIS A 401 -19.86 13.14 -9.82
C HIS A 401 -18.67 13.87 -10.45
N LYS A 402 -18.95 14.91 -11.21
CA LYS A 402 -17.96 15.72 -11.94
C LYS A 402 -18.46 17.14 -12.15
N VAL A 403 -17.61 18.03 -12.66
CA VAL A 403 -18.03 19.38 -13.09
C VAL A 403 -19.20 19.28 -14.08
N GLY A 404 -20.35 19.88 -13.72
CA GLY A 404 -21.57 19.86 -14.53
C GLY A 404 -22.31 18.50 -14.55
N GLY A 405 -21.89 17.55 -13.71
CA GLY A 405 -22.58 16.29 -13.47
C GLY A 405 -23.83 16.45 -12.60
N ILE A 406 -24.48 15.32 -12.31
CA ILE A 406 -25.69 15.26 -11.48
C ILE A 406 -25.31 15.35 -9.98
N GLY A 407 -24.15 14.78 -9.62
CA GLY A 407 -23.63 14.79 -8.25
C GLY A 407 -22.49 15.81 -8.07
N PRO A 408 -22.19 16.19 -6.82
CA PRO A 408 -21.05 17.06 -6.52
C PRO A 408 -19.72 16.39 -6.90
N GLU A 409 -18.73 17.20 -7.27
CA GLU A 409 -17.35 16.77 -7.54
C GLU A 409 -16.70 16.12 -6.30
N PHE A 410 -15.66 15.31 -6.50
CA PHE A 410 -14.98 14.64 -5.40
C PHE A 410 -14.46 15.62 -4.35
N LYS A 411 -13.80 16.70 -4.80
CA LYS A 411 -13.27 17.78 -3.96
C LYS A 411 -14.34 18.57 -3.19
N THR A 412 -15.61 18.47 -3.60
CA THR A 412 -16.73 19.11 -2.91
C THR A 412 -17.22 18.25 -1.76
N ILE A 413 -17.11 16.93 -1.88
CA ILE A 413 -17.46 15.96 -0.83
C ILE A 413 -16.30 15.82 0.17
N HIS A 414 -15.06 15.81 -0.32
CA HIS A 414 -13.85 15.71 0.47
C HIS A 414 -12.99 16.94 0.26
N THR A 415 -12.76 17.73 1.31
CA THR A 415 -11.89 18.92 1.27
C THR A 415 -10.41 18.56 1.39
N GLY A 416 -10.10 17.38 1.95
CA GLY A 416 -8.75 16.94 2.29
C GLY A 416 -8.19 17.53 3.58
N TYR A 417 -9.05 18.19 4.37
CA TYR A 417 -8.77 18.79 5.67
C TYR A 417 -9.93 18.46 6.62
N ASP A 418 -9.60 18.13 7.87
CA ASP A 418 -10.55 18.00 8.98
C ASP A 418 -10.23 19.05 10.05
#